data_AF-A0A261S5C5-F1
#
_entry.id   AF-A0A261S5C5-F1
#
_cell.length_a   1.000
_cell.length_b   1.000
_cell.length_c   1.000
_cell.angle_alpha   90.00
_cell.angle_beta   90.00
_cell.angle_gamma   90.00
#
_symmetry.space_group_name_H-M   'P 1'
#
loop_
_entity.id
_entity.type
_entity.pdbx_description
1 polymer ?
#
loop_
_entity_poly.entity_id
_entity_poly.type
_entity_poly.pdbx_seq_one_letter_code
_entity_poly.pdbx_strand_id
1 'polypeptide(L)' 'MTDSPCVAVCSTLYDDVCRGCGRTAMEVAEWVFLSPEEKQVIWTRIRAEGYPRRKG' A
#
# COMPACT_ATOMS: atom_id res chain seq x y z
N MET A 1 13.01 -1.71 10.04
CA MET A 1 11.88 -2.39 9.38
C MET A 1 11.23 -1.39 8.46
N THR A 2 11.15 -1.69 7.18
CA THR A 2 10.46 -0.84 6.20
C THR A 2 8.96 -1.01 6.42
N ASP A 3 8.40 -0.27 7.40
CA ASP A 3 7.01 -0.34 7.85
C ASP A 3 5.97 0.07 6.80
N SER A 4 6.38 0.37 5.58
CA SER A 4 5.49 0.72 4.48
C SER A 4 5.99 0.06 3.19
N PRO A 5 5.13 -0.66 2.45
CA PRO A 5 5.45 -1.22 1.13
C PRO A 5 5.54 -0.13 0.04
N CYS A 6 5.64 1.14 0.42
CA CYS A 6 5.71 2.27 -0.50
C CYS A 6 7.03 2.25 -1.27
N VAL A 7 6.94 2.29 -2.60
CA VAL A 7 8.08 2.33 -3.52
C VAL A 7 8.43 3.76 -3.94
N ALA A 8 8.00 4.77 -3.18
CA ALA A 8 8.13 6.20 -3.47
C ALA A 8 7.53 6.65 -4.83
N VAL A 9 6.74 5.79 -5.47
CA VAL A 9 5.98 6.08 -6.68
C VAL A 9 4.51 5.82 -6.38
N CYS A 10 3.68 6.85 -6.51
CA CYS A 10 2.25 6.75 -6.33
C CYS A 10 1.52 7.00 -7.65
N SER A 11 0.68 6.07 -8.07
CA SER A 11 -0.18 6.24 -9.25
C SER A 11 -1.62 6.63 -8.88
N THR A 12 -1.91 6.87 -7.59
CA THR A 12 -3.28 7.13 -7.11
C THR A 12 -3.85 8.48 -7.56
N LEU A 13 -3.06 9.28 -8.27
CA LEU A 13 -3.54 10.50 -8.92
C LEU A 13 -4.43 10.20 -10.13
N TYR A 14 -4.24 9.01 -10.73
CA TYR A 14 -4.95 8.59 -11.94
C TYR A 14 -5.68 7.24 -11.76
N ASP A 15 -5.22 6.42 -10.81
CA ASP A 15 -5.79 5.11 -10.50
C ASP A 15 -6.41 5.12 -9.08
N ASP A 16 -7.45 4.33 -8.82
CA ASP A 16 -8.00 4.20 -7.45
C ASP A 16 -7.04 3.46 -6.50
N VAL A 17 -6.18 2.60 -7.06
CA VAL A 17 -5.19 1.79 -6.34
C VAL A 17 -3.79 2.07 -6.90
N CYS A 18 -2.82 2.29 -6.02
CA CYS A 18 -1.43 2.50 -6.38
C CYS A 18 -0.84 1.24 -7.02
N ARG A 19 -0.41 1.34 -8.29
CA ARG A 19 0.26 0.24 -9.00
C ARG A 19 1.65 -0.11 -8.45
N GLY A 20 2.23 0.73 -7.60
CA GLY A 20 3.50 0.45 -6.92
C GLY A 20 3.29 -0.40 -5.67
N CYS A 21 2.51 0.11 -4.72
CA CYS A 21 2.35 -0.49 -3.39
C CYS A 21 1.02 -1.22 -3.15
N GLY A 22 0.07 -1.17 -4.09
CA GLY A 22 -1.23 -1.85 -4.00
C GLY A 22 -2.26 -1.19 -3.08
N ARG A 23 -1.99 0.04 -2.62
CA ARG A 23 -2.84 0.77 -1.66
C ARG A 23 -3.64 1.88 -2.32
N THR A 24 -4.81 2.18 -1.77
CA THR A 24 -5.61 3.33 -2.19
C THR A 24 -5.04 4.64 -1.64
N ALA A 25 -5.45 5.78 -2.22
CA ALA A 25 -5.05 7.09 -1.72
C ALA A 25 -5.40 7.31 -0.23
N MET A 26 -6.58 6.81 0.18
CA MET A 26 -7.04 6.88 1.57
C MET A 26 -6.14 6.06 2.50
N GLU A 27 -5.85 4.81 2.13
CA GLU A 27 -4.93 3.96 2.91
C GLU A 27 -3.53 4.58 3.01
N VAL A 28 -3.09 5.29 1.97
CA VAL A 28 -1.84 6.09 1.97
C VAL A 28 -1.89 7.23 2.97
N ALA A 29 -2.94 8.04 2.94
CA ALA A 29 -3.13 9.15 3.86
C ALA A 29 -3.31 8.71 5.33
N GLU A 30 -4.09 7.65 5.56
CA GLU A 30 -4.45 7.20 6.90
C GLU A 30 -3.40 6.31 7.56
N TRP A 31 -2.40 5.82 6.82
CA TRP A 31 -1.42 4.84 7.30
C TRP A 31 -0.81 5.12 8.67
N VAL A 32 -0.53 6.39 8.94
CA VAL A 32 0.08 6.82 10.21
C VAL A 32 -0.89 6.72 11.38
N PHE A 33 -2.20 6.77 11.11
CA PHE A 33 -3.28 6.68 12.08
C PHE A 33 -3.82 5.25 12.25
N LEU A 34 -3.59 4.37 11.27
CA LEU A 34 -4.05 2.98 11.35
C LEU A 34 -3.38 2.22 12.50
N SER A 35 -4.21 1.43 13.19
CA SER A 35 -3.79 0.42 14.16
C SER A 35 -2.94 -0.69 13.51
N PRO A 36 -2.15 -1.44 14.31
CA PRO A 36 -1.43 -2.60 13.81
C PRO A 36 -2.33 -3.63 13.11
N GLU A 37 -3.55 -3.82 13.61
CA GLU A 37 -4.53 -4.76 13.07
C GLU A 37 -5.03 -4.32 11.69
N GLU A 38 -5.39 -3.04 11.54
CA GLU A 38 -5.80 -2.47 10.25
C GLU A 38 -4.65 -2.53 9.23
N LYS A 39 -3.42 -2.23 9.66
CA LYS A 39 -2.23 -2.39 8.83
C LYS A 39 -2.05 -3.83 8.36
N GLN A 40 -2.30 -4.82 9.22
CA GLN A 40 -2.23 -6.25 8.85
C GLN A 40 -3.29 -6.64 7.83
N VAL A 41 -4.52 -6.12 7.95
CA VAL A 41 -5.59 -6.38 6.96
C VAL A 41 -5.18 -5.86 5.59
N ILE A 42 -4.70 -4.61 5.51
CA ILE A 42 -4.20 -4.01 4.26
C ILE A 42 -3.02 -4.83 3.73
N TRP A 43 -2.07 -5.19 4.60
CA TRP A 43 -0.91 -6.02 4.22
C TRP A 43 -1.30 -7.38 3.64
N THR A 44 -2.32 -8.01 4.21
CA THR A 44 -2.82 -9.29 3.72
C THR A 44 -3.45 -9.13 2.34
N ARG A 45 -4.26 -8.08 2.14
CA ARG A 45 -4.87 -7.76 0.84
C ARG A 45 -3.80 -7.52 -0.23
N ILE A 46 -2.88 -6.58 0.01
CA ILE A 46 -1.86 -6.20 -0.98
C ILE A 46 -0.94 -7.38 -1.32
N ARG A 47 -0.61 -8.25 -0.35
CA ARG A 47 0.19 -9.46 -0.62
C ARG A 47 -0.59 -10.46 -1.45
N ALA A 48 -1.88 -10.66 -1.18
CA ALA A 48 -2.74 -11.54 -1.96
C ALA A 48 -2.90 -11.04 -3.41
N GLU A 49 -2.90 -9.73 -3.63
CA GLU A 49 -2.90 -9.10 -4.95
C GLU A 49 -1.54 -9.14 -5.67
N GLY A 50 -0.46 -9.55 -4.98
CA GLY A 50 0.88 -9.66 -5.54
C GLY A 50 1.72 -8.38 -5.47
N TYR A 51 1.40 -7.47 -4.56
CA TYR A 51 2.18 -6.26 -4.27
C TYR A 51 3.16 -6.45 -3.08
N PRO A 52 4.20 -5.62 -2.98
CA PRO A 52 4.65 -4.65 -3.98
C PRO A 52 5.25 -5.39 -5.19
N ARG A 53 4.82 -5.01 -6.40
CA ARG A 53 5.41 -5.51 -7.65
C ARG A 53 6.81 -4.91 -7.75
N ARG A 54 7.80 -5.54 -7.10
CA ARG A 54 9.21 -5.21 -7.32
C ARG A 54 9.47 -5.37 -8.81
N LYS A 55 9.64 -4.26 -9.54
CA LYS A 55 10.42 -4.32 -10.76
C LYS A 55 11.80 -4.82 -10.33
N GLY A 56 12.18 -5.99 -10.84
CA GLY A 56 13.58 -6.37 -10.92
C GLY A 56 14.37 -5.31 -11.67
#